data_AF-B7ID18-F1
#
_entry.id   AF-B7ID18-F1
#
_cell.length_a   1.000
_cell.length_b   1.000
_cell.length_c   1.000
_cell.angle_alpha   90.00
_cell.angle_beta   90.00
_cell.angle_gamma   90.00
#
_symmetry.space_group_name_H-M   'P 1'
#
loop_
_entity.id
_entity.type
_entity.pdbx_description
1 polymer ?
#
loop_
_entity_poly.entity_id
_entity_poly.type
_entity_poly.pdbx_seq_one_letter_code
_entity_poly.pdbx_strand_id
1 'polypeptide(L)'
;MDFSEIFFSELKDKVSETMNIIEELKKSKDKKYIKDLYRIFHTLKGSASLVNLENFRDFSHKVEQYFKESLESEKLPDESFLDNLIAVISNFSKKNTDLTETEVKDFLEILEGKKNASENIVITEKEIFKISEISEYISKVLEIENSILRNDLKSALNEIRNLKKSLLNTLDEIVFVKLENILKNLKKLVSREASRYGKKVELLLEIENVKIEKEDSKDIIDILVHLVRNSIAHGIENPDERKSLGKDEVGKIWIRSYVDQGNIFIEVEDDGKGLDIEQIEKKVKEKNLNVTPLEAIFLPGFSSKDKADELSGRGIGLDMVKNFATLRGGDVKVETQKGKGTKFIVFFKTKSFITKVLVVEDSERIFAIETSHILKIINYNEKEMQIDNKIASEGKLYEIYYKSKKPKFVIITKNEKAIVVSNIIGTFDGQLVVQQTRELKGFIKNIFSSPTPLLDTDALKKKEASKNEEKKKILLIDDSIVTRNVVSKFLENRGYQVVTAKDGYDGIEKFKKQEFDLVISDVEMPGIDGFETTKKIKEINDNVPVIIFSTLSQENFDKAIESGADSFISKDEPPENLLRLIEKFSK
;
A
#
# COMPACT_ATOMS: atom_id res chain seq x y z
N MET A 1 5.61 -41.11 3.77
CA MET A 1 4.36 -40.33 3.66
C MET A 1 3.80 -40.25 5.05
N ASP A 2 3.69 -39.04 5.56
CA ASP A 2 3.00 -38.79 6.82
C ASP A 2 1.52 -39.18 6.63
N PHE A 3 0.91 -39.90 7.57
CA PHE A 3 -0.49 -40.31 7.44
C PHE A 3 -1.42 -39.08 7.35
N SER A 4 -1.02 -37.97 7.97
CA SER A 4 -1.70 -36.68 7.84
C SER A 4 -1.62 -36.12 6.41
N GLU A 5 -0.51 -36.29 5.69
CA GLU A 5 -0.39 -35.87 4.28
C GLU A 5 -1.34 -36.66 3.38
N ILE A 6 -1.48 -37.97 3.63
CA ILE A 6 -2.43 -38.84 2.89
C ILE A 6 -3.85 -38.35 3.14
N PHE A 7 -4.21 -38.06 4.40
CA PHE A 7 -5.51 -37.50 4.74
C PHE A 7 -5.80 -36.20 3.99
N PHE A 8 -4.87 -35.24 3.98
CA PHE A 8 -5.09 -33.96 3.29
C PHE A 8 -5.12 -34.08 1.75
N SER A 9 -4.47 -35.09 1.19
CA SER A 9 -4.61 -35.43 -0.22
C SER A 9 -6.02 -35.96 -0.51
N GLU A 10 -6.50 -36.93 0.26
CA GLU A 10 -7.85 -37.49 0.12
C GLU A 10 -8.93 -36.44 0.39
N LEU A 11 -8.70 -35.53 1.35
CA LEU A 11 -9.62 -34.44 1.68
C LEU A 11 -9.91 -33.58 0.45
N LYS A 12 -8.91 -33.26 -0.37
CA LYS A 12 -9.09 -32.45 -1.60
C LYS A 12 -9.97 -33.14 -2.63
N ASP A 13 -9.78 -34.45 -2.81
CA ASP A 13 -10.60 -35.25 -3.71
C ASP A 13 -12.04 -35.34 -3.20
N LYS A 14 -12.21 -35.56 -1.89
CA LYS A 14 -13.53 -35.61 -1.24
C LYS A 14 -14.27 -34.29 -1.25
N VAL A 15 -13.56 -33.16 -1.16
CA VAL A 15 -14.15 -31.82 -1.31
C VAL A 15 -14.72 -31.65 -2.72
N SER A 16 -13.95 -32.01 -3.75
CA SER A 16 -14.39 -31.91 -5.14
C SER A 16 -15.57 -32.86 -5.44
N GLU A 17 -15.49 -34.09 -4.93
CA GLU A 17 -16.59 -35.08 -5.03
C GLU A 17 -17.86 -34.57 -4.35
N THR A 18 -17.74 -33.96 -3.17
CA THR A 18 -18.86 -33.38 -2.42
C THR A 18 -19.54 -32.25 -3.20
N MET A 19 -18.78 -31.31 -3.76
CA MET A 19 -19.36 -30.22 -4.57
C MET A 19 -20.16 -30.74 -5.76
N ASN A 20 -19.59 -31.69 -6.51
CA ASN A 20 -20.26 -32.30 -7.64
C ASN A 20 -21.55 -33.02 -7.23
N ILE A 21 -21.52 -33.78 -6.12
CA ILE A 21 -22.71 -34.47 -5.60
C ILE A 21 -23.77 -33.47 -5.15
N ILE A 22 -23.41 -32.34 -4.54
CA ILE A 22 -24.35 -31.30 -4.15
C ILE A 22 -25.02 -30.69 -5.39
N GLU A 23 -24.26 -30.39 -6.45
CA GLU A 23 -24.85 -29.89 -7.70
C GLU A 23 -25.84 -30.89 -8.31
N GLU A 24 -25.46 -32.17 -8.37
CA GLU A 24 -26.33 -33.22 -8.89
C GLU A 24 -27.57 -33.45 -8.00
N LEU A 25 -27.42 -33.36 -6.67
CA LEU A 25 -28.55 -33.39 -5.73
C LEU A 25 -29.52 -32.24 -5.97
N LYS A 26 -29.01 -31.02 -6.19
CA LYS A 26 -29.85 -29.85 -6.48
C LYS A 26 -30.63 -30.00 -7.79
N LYS A 27 -30.00 -30.57 -8.83
CA LYS A 27 -30.63 -30.79 -10.14
C LYS A 27 -31.67 -31.92 -10.10
N SER A 28 -31.27 -33.09 -9.61
CA SER A 28 -32.06 -34.32 -9.71
C SER A 28 -33.04 -34.52 -8.56
N LYS A 29 -32.76 -33.93 -7.39
CA LYS A 29 -33.44 -34.19 -6.12
C LYS A 29 -33.45 -35.68 -5.73
N ASP A 30 -32.50 -36.47 -6.25
CA ASP A 30 -32.40 -37.90 -5.98
C ASP A 30 -31.75 -38.16 -4.61
N LYS A 31 -32.44 -38.93 -3.76
CA LYS A 31 -31.99 -39.32 -2.41
C LYS A 31 -30.69 -40.12 -2.42
N LYS A 32 -30.33 -40.75 -3.55
CA LYS A 32 -29.04 -41.43 -3.71
C LYS A 32 -27.87 -40.51 -3.39
N TYR A 33 -27.93 -39.24 -3.80
CA TYR A 33 -26.86 -38.28 -3.57
C TYR A 33 -26.75 -37.88 -2.09
N ILE A 34 -27.84 -37.87 -1.32
CA ILE A 34 -27.79 -37.68 0.14
C ILE A 34 -27.01 -38.83 0.80
N LYS A 35 -27.24 -40.06 0.35
CA LYS A 35 -26.52 -41.25 0.83
C LYS A 35 -25.03 -41.19 0.48
N ASP A 36 -24.69 -40.68 -0.70
CA ASP A 36 -23.30 -40.48 -1.11
C ASP A 36 -22.60 -39.41 -0.25
N LEU A 37 -23.28 -38.29 0.04
CA LEU A 37 -22.78 -37.25 0.97
C LEU A 37 -22.57 -37.80 2.38
N TYR A 38 -23.55 -38.52 2.93
CA TYR A 38 -23.41 -39.19 4.22
C TYR A 38 -22.16 -40.09 4.27
N ARG A 39 -21.94 -40.90 3.23
CA ARG A 39 -20.78 -41.80 3.16
C ARG A 39 -19.47 -41.02 3.12
N ILE A 40 -19.39 -39.92 2.38
CA ILE A 40 -18.18 -39.09 2.31
C ILE A 40 -17.81 -38.56 3.70
N PHE A 41 -18.75 -37.94 4.42
CA PHE A 41 -18.47 -37.37 5.74
C PHE A 41 -18.23 -38.45 6.80
N HIS A 42 -18.85 -39.62 6.68
CA HIS A 42 -18.56 -40.78 7.52
C HIS A 42 -17.11 -41.28 7.32
N THR A 43 -16.64 -41.37 6.07
CA THR A 43 -15.26 -41.74 5.75
C THR A 43 -14.28 -40.66 6.23
N LEU A 44 -14.57 -39.37 6.00
CA LEU A 44 -13.72 -38.27 6.46
C LEU A 44 -13.57 -38.26 7.99
N LYS A 45 -14.65 -38.49 8.74
CA LYS A 45 -14.61 -38.64 10.20
C LYS A 45 -13.68 -39.79 10.61
N GLY A 46 -13.82 -40.95 9.97
CA GLY A 46 -12.99 -42.13 10.23
C GLY A 46 -11.51 -41.86 9.97
N SER A 47 -11.19 -41.31 8.80
CA SER A 47 -9.80 -40.98 8.43
C SER A 47 -9.20 -39.91 9.33
N ALA A 48 -9.95 -38.86 9.69
CA ALA A 48 -9.49 -37.81 10.60
C ALA A 48 -9.18 -38.36 12.01
N SER A 49 -10.00 -39.30 12.50
CA SER A 49 -9.75 -39.97 13.79
C SER A 49 -8.49 -40.84 13.77
N LEU A 50 -8.14 -41.45 12.63
CA LEU A 50 -6.94 -42.28 12.49
C LEU A 50 -5.65 -41.45 12.51
N VAL A 51 -5.70 -40.21 12.02
CA VAL A 51 -4.56 -39.29 11.96
C VAL A 51 -4.54 -38.25 13.08
N ASN A 52 -5.38 -38.47 14.11
CA ASN A 52 -5.49 -37.61 15.28
C ASN A 52 -5.82 -36.12 14.98
N LEU A 53 -6.66 -35.89 13.97
CA LEU A 53 -7.21 -34.57 13.64
C LEU A 53 -8.60 -34.44 14.27
N GLU A 54 -8.64 -34.11 15.56
CA GLU A 54 -9.85 -34.08 16.38
C GLU A 54 -10.87 -33.05 15.86
N ASN A 55 -10.43 -31.89 15.41
CA ASN A 55 -11.33 -30.83 14.97
C ASN A 55 -11.97 -31.14 13.62
N PHE A 56 -11.22 -31.74 12.68
CA PHE A 56 -11.81 -32.29 11.45
C PHE A 56 -12.77 -33.45 11.72
N ARG A 57 -12.46 -34.32 12.68
CA ARG A 57 -13.35 -35.42 13.09
C ARG A 57 -14.67 -34.86 13.59
N ASP A 58 -14.62 -33.86 14.47
CA ASP A 58 -15.80 -33.28 15.11
C ASP A 58 -16.66 -32.50 14.10
N PHE A 59 -16.03 -31.73 13.20
CA PHE A 59 -16.73 -31.10 12.08
C PHE A 59 -17.41 -32.14 11.18
N SER A 60 -16.68 -33.17 10.76
CA SER A 60 -17.20 -34.21 9.86
C SER A 60 -18.36 -34.97 10.48
N HIS A 61 -18.29 -35.24 11.79
CA HIS A 61 -19.36 -35.88 12.55
C HIS A 61 -20.65 -35.05 12.56
N LYS A 62 -20.55 -33.72 12.71
CA LYS A 62 -21.73 -32.83 12.67
C LYS A 62 -22.41 -32.81 11.30
N VAL A 63 -21.63 -32.76 10.22
CA VAL A 63 -22.17 -32.79 8.86
C VAL A 63 -22.75 -34.17 8.52
N GLU A 64 -22.07 -35.25 8.91
CA GLU A 64 -22.55 -36.63 8.78
C GLU A 64 -23.91 -36.80 9.47
N GLN A 65 -24.05 -36.30 10.71
CA GLN A 65 -25.29 -36.34 11.49
C GLN A 65 -26.45 -35.65 10.76
N TYR A 66 -26.22 -34.49 10.16
CA TYR A 66 -27.24 -33.77 9.39
C TYR A 66 -27.76 -34.57 8.19
N PHE A 67 -26.85 -35.19 7.42
CA PHE A 67 -27.27 -36.03 6.29
C PHE A 67 -27.93 -37.33 6.74
N LYS A 68 -27.52 -37.88 7.88
CA LYS A 68 -28.19 -39.03 8.50
C LYS A 68 -29.63 -38.71 8.87
N GLU A 69 -29.85 -37.58 9.54
CA GLU A 69 -31.20 -37.10 9.89
C GLU A 69 -32.04 -36.81 8.64
N SER A 70 -31.43 -36.30 7.57
CA SER A 70 -32.10 -36.11 6.28
C SER A 70 -32.53 -37.45 5.64
N LEU A 71 -31.70 -38.49 5.74
CA LEU A 71 -32.03 -39.84 5.26
C LEU A 71 -33.15 -40.49 6.10
N GLU A 72 -33.09 -40.37 7.43
CA GLU A 72 -34.07 -40.94 8.36
C GLU A 72 -35.44 -40.24 8.28
N SER A 73 -35.43 -38.92 8.13
CA SER A 73 -36.66 -38.10 8.01
C SER A 73 -37.25 -38.06 6.61
N GLU A 74 -36.58 -38.68 5.63
CA GLU A 74 -36.92 -38.66 4.21
C GLU A 74 -37.04 -37.25 3.58
N LYS A 75 -36.51 -36.22 4.22
CA LYS A 75 -36.53 -34.83 3.74
C LYS A 75 -35.26 -34.50 2.95
N LEU A 76 -35.43 -33.68 1.91
CA LEU A 76 -34.29 -33.09 1.19
C LEU A 76 -33.56 -32.09 2.10
N PRO A 77 -32.23 -32.05 2.07
CA PRO A 77 -31.43 -30.98 2.67
C PRO A 77 -31.89 -29.60 2.21
N ASP A 78 -31.82 -28.62 3.12
CA ASP A 78 -32.09 -27.23 2.78
C ASP A 78 -31.07 -26.71 1.76
N GLU A 79 -31.51 -26.01 0.72
CA GLU A 79 -30.62 -25.45 -0.31
C GLU A 79 -29.63 -24.44 0.29
N SER A 80 -30.08 -23.66 1.29
CA SER A 80 -29.20 -22.73 2.01
C SER A 80 -28.10 -23.48 2.78
N PHE A 81 -28.43 -24.61 3.40
CA PHE A 81 -27.43 -25.46 4.06
C PHE A 81 -26.43 -26.01 3.04
N LEU A 82 -26.89 -26.47 1.88
CA LEU A 82 -26.02 -26.98 0.81
C LEU A 82 -25.07 -25.90 0.27
N ASP A 83 -25.55 -24.67 0.09
CA ASP A 83 -24.72 -23.52 -0.32
C ASP A 83 -23.67 -23.16 0.74
N ASN A 84 -24.09 -23.13 2.01
CA ASN A 84 -23.20 -22.89 3.14
C ASN A 84 -22.15 -23.99 3.27
N LEU A 85 -22.53 -25.25 3.02
CA LEU A 85 -21.61 -26.38 3.03
C LEU A 85 -20.56 -26.25 1.93
N ILE A 86 -20.94 -25.89 0.69
CA ILE A 86 -19.99 -25.60 -0.39
C ILE A 86 -19.02 -24.50 0.04
N ALA A 87 -19.53 -23.41 0.61
CA ALA A 87 -18.70 -22.29 1.05
C ALA A 87 -17.68 -22.70 2.13
N VAL A 88 -18.10 -23.52 3.10
CA VAL A 88 -17.24 -24.03 4.18
C VAL A 88 -16.18 -24.98 3.64
N ILE A 89 -16.57 -26.04 2.93
CA ILE A 89 -15.63 -27.09 2.48
C ILE A 89 -14.66 -26.59 1.40
N SER A 90 -15.00 -25.52 0.69
CA SER A 90 -14.07 -24.85 -0.24
C SER A 90 -12.78 -24.41 0.45
N ASN A 91 -12.85 -24.07 1.75
CA ASN A 91 -11.69 -23.69 2.54
C ASN A 91 -10.80 -24.89 2.92
N PHE A 92 -11.33 -26.11 2.89
CA PHE A 92 -10.59 -27.31 3.29
C PHE A 92 -9.56 -27.74 2.25
N SER A 93 -9.78 -27.39 0.98
CA SER A 93 -8.84 -27.65 -0.12
C SER A 93 -7.45 -27.05 0.10
N LYS A 94 -7.35 -26.04 0.98
CA LYS A 94 -6.10 -25.32 1.31
C LYS A 94 -5.49 -25.74 2.65
N LYS A 95 -6.09 -26.68 3.38
CA LYS A 95 -5.63 -27.12 4.70
C LYS A 95 -4.56 -28.21 4.59
N ASN A 96 -3.54 -28.11 5.43
CA ASN A 96 -2.47 -29.10 5.65
C ASN A 96 -2.22 -29.37 7.14
N THR A 97 -3.05 -28.81 8.01
CA THR A 97 -3.08 -29.00 9.46
C THR A 97 -4.53 -29.15 9.91
N ASP A 98 -4.76 -29.62 11.14
CA ASP A 98 -6.11 -29.68 11.71
C ASP A 98 -6.80 -28.30 11.68
N LEU A 99 -8.13 -28.33 11.76
CA LEU A 99 -8.91 -27.12 12.02
C LEU A 99 -8.59 -26.58 13.41
N THR A 100 -8.68 -25.27 13.60
CA THR A 100 -8.68 -24.68 14.94
C THR A 100 -10.08 -24.75 15.56
N GLU A 101 -10.18 -24.70 16.89
CA GLU A 101 -11.49 -24.66 17.57
C GLU A 101 -12.36 -23.48 17.11
N THR A 102 -11.72 -22.34 16.82
CA THR A 102 -12.41 -21.14 16.30
C THR A 102 -12.95 -21.39 14.90
N GLU A 103 -12.20 -22.07 14.03
CA GLU A 103 -12.66 -22.43 12.69
C GLU A 103 -13.81 -23.42 12.73
N VAL A 104 -13.76 -24.44 13.60
CA VAL A 104 -14.87 -25.38 13.76
C VAL A 104 -16.13 -24.64 14.17
N LYS A 105 -16.03 -23.77 15.18
CA LYS A 105 -17.17 -22.97 15.65
C LYS A 105 -17.74 -22.09 14.53
N ASP A 106 -16.89 -21.34 13.83
CA ASP A 106 -17.28 -20.46 12.74
C ASP A 106 -17.95 -21.21 11.59
N PHE A 107 -17.40 -22.36 11.20
CA PHE A 107 -17.95 -23.16 10.12
C PHE A 107 -19.30 -23.76 10.50
N LEU A 108 -19.49 -24.20 11.74
CA LEU A 108 -20.78 -24.67 12.23
C LEU A 108 -21.80 -23.53 12.29
N GLU A 109 -21.43 -22.33 12.73
CA GLU A 109 -22.32 -21.16 12.71
C GLU A 109 -22.74 -20.75 11.29
N ILE A 110 -21.86 -20.91 10.29
CA ILE A 110 -22.19 -20.70 8.87
C ILE A 110 -23.16 -21.77 8.38
N LEU A 111 -22.92 -23.05 8.69
CA LEU A 111 -23.81 -24.14 8.32
C LEU A 111 -25.22 -23.97 8.91
N GLU A 112 -25.31 -23.48 10.14
CA GLU A 112 -26.57 -23.17 10.83
C GLU A 112 -27.23 -21.87 10.35
N GLY A 113 -26.61 -21.12 9.43
CA GLY A 113 -27.13 -19.85 8.91
C GLY A 113 -27.08 -18.69 9.91
N LYS A 114 -26.35 -18.83 11.02
CA LYS A 114 -26.15 -17.79 12.04
C LYS A 114 -25.12 -16.75 11.62
N LYS A 115 -24.20 -17.11 10.72
CA LYS A 115 -23.11 -16.27 10.20
C LYS A 115 -23.11 -16.30 8.67
N ASN A 116 -22.91 -15.15 8.02
CA ASN A 116 -22.88 -15.09 6.56
C ASN A 116 -21.55 -15.65 6.04
N ALA A 117 -21.60 -16.55 5.05
CA ALA A 117 -20.40 -17.06 4.37
C ALA A 117 -19.53 -15.94 3.76
N SER A 118 -20.13 -14.79 3.45
CA SER A 118 -19.45 -13.58 2.93
C SER A 118 -18.54 -12.89 3.95
N GLU A 119 -18.78 -13.10 5.26
CA GLU A 119 -17.96 -12.49 6.32
C GLU A 119 -16.66 -13.27 6.58
N ASN A 120 -16.63 -14.55 6.17
CA ASN A 120 -15.44 -15.39 6.19
C ASN A 120 -14.76 -15.53 4.81
N ILE A 121 -14.87 -14.50 3.94
CA ILE A 121 -13.73 -14.16 3.06
C ILE A 121 -12.62 -13.58 3.95
N VAL A 122 -12.23 -14.35 4.97
CA VAL A 122 -10.86 -14.32 5.45
C VAL A 122 -10.11 -14.97 4.30
N ILE A 123 -9.61 -14.12 3.42
CA ILE A 123 -8.40 -14.41 2.68
C ILE A 123 -7.48 -15.02 3.73
N THR A 124 -7.33 -16.34 3.71
CA THR A 124 -6.32 -17.02 4.49
C THR A 124 -5.02 -16.57 3.85
N GLU A 125 -4.54 -15.41 4.32
CA GLU A 125 -3.23 -14.86 4.06
C GLU A 125 -2.22 -15.79 4.70
N LYS A 126 -1.94 -16.85 3.97
CA LYS A 126 -0.62 -17.41 3.78
C LYS A 126 -0.70 -18.04 2.41
N GLU A 127 -0.28 -17.28 1.40
CA GLU A 127 0.05 -17.83 0.09
C GLU A 127 1.25 -18.77 0.27
N ILE A 128 0.97 -19.98 0.74
CA ILE A 128 1.90 -21.08 0.66
C ILE A 128 1.99 -21.37 -0.83
N PHE A 129 3.14 -21.02 -1.43
CA PHE A 129 3.47 -21.42 -2.80
C PHE A 129 3.06 -22.88 -2.99
N LYS A 130 2.31 -23.18 -4.05
CA LYS A 130 1.94 -24.57 -4.30
C LYS A 130 3.24 -25.36 -4.49
N ILE A 131 3.32 -26.58 -3.96
CA ILE A 131 4.50 -27.45 -4.16
C ILE A 131 4.86 -27.57 -5.65
N SER A 132 3.86 -27.51 -6.55
CA SER A 132 4.04 -27.45 -8.00
C SER A 132 4.78 -26.19 -8.48
N GLU A 133 4.47 -25.02 -7.93
CA GLU A 133 5.13 -23.74 -8.27
C GLU A 133 6.58 -23.74 -7.78
N ILE A 134 6.82 -24.24 -6.55
CA ILE A 134 8.18 -24.40 -6.03
C ILE A 134 8.97 -25.40 -6.87
N SER A 135 8.36 -26.53 -7.23
CA SER A 135 8.99 -27.55 -8.09
C SER A 135 9.38 -26.98 -9.45
N GLU A 136 8.53 -26.16 -10.06
CA GLU A 136 8.83 -25.48 -11.33
C GLU A 136 10.04 -24.53 -11.20
N TYR A 137 10.13 -23.77 -10.09
CA TYR A 137 11.28 -22.92 -9.84
C TYR A 137 12.57 -23.71 -9.62
N ILE A 138 12.51 -24.84 -8.90
CA ILE A 138 13.65 -25.75 -8.73
C ILE A 138 14.11 -26.29 -10.09
N SER A 139 13.18 -26.72 -10.96
CA SER A 139 13.52 -27.19 -12.30
C SER A 139 14.25 -26.13 -13.13
N LYS A 140 13.78 -24.87 -13.10
CA LYS A 140 14.44 -23.75 -13.80
C LYS A 140 15.83 -23.45 -13.25
N VAL A 141 16.03 -23.55 -11.92
CA VAL A 141 17.36 -23.39 -11.32
C VAL A 141 18.31 -24.51 -11.75
N LEU A 142 17.84 -25.75 -11.79
CA LEU A 142 18.63 -26.89 -12.30
C LEU A 142 19.01 -26.73 -13.78
N GLU A 143 18.12 -26.18 -14.61
CA GLU A 143 18.45 -25.85 -16.01
C GLU A 143 19.60 -24.85 -16.10
N ILE A 144 19.55 -23.78 -15.29
CA ILE A 144 20.61 -22.76 -15.21
C ILE A 144 21.93 -23.39 -14.78
N GLU A 145 21.95 -24.19 -13.72
CA GLU A 145 23.15 -24.87 -13.24
C GLU A 145 23.75 -25.76 -14.34
N ASN A 146 22.91 -26.53 -15.03
CA ASN A 146 23.34 -27.38 -16.13
C ASN A 146 23.92 -26.57 -17.31
N SER A 147 23.32 -25.42 -17.65
CA SER A 147 23.85 -24.52 -18.69
C SER A 147 25.19 -23.90 -18.29
N ILE A 148 25.37 -23.52 -17.02
CA ILE A 148 26.64 -23.03 -16.48
C ILE A 148 27.72 -24.13 -16.50
N LEU A 149 27.38 -25.35 -16.06
CA LEU A 149 28.30 -26.49 -16.07
C LEU A 149 28.78 -26.85 -17.48
N ARG A 150 27.94 -26.63 -18.51
CA ARG A 150 28.30 -26.78 -19.92
C ARG A 150 29.05 -25.56 -20.51
N ASN A 151 29.32 -24.53 -19.71
CA ASN A 151 29.90 -23.25 -20.14
C ASN A 151 29.06 -22.51 -21.20
N ASP A 152 27.75 -22.78 -21.26
CA ASP A 152 26.79 -22.07 -22.12
C ASP A 152 26.17 -20.89 -21.36
N LEU A 153 26.98 -19.85 -21.20
CA LEU A 153 26.60 -18.65 -20.45
C LEU A 153 25.42 -17.89 -21.09
N LYS A 154 25.23 -18.03 -22.41
CA LYS A 154 24.14 -17.35 -23.12
C LYS A 154 22.80 -17.99 -22.80
N SER A 155 22.73 -19.33 -22.80
CA SER A 155 21.53 -20.06 -22.40
C SER A 155 21.23 -19.87 -20.91
N ALA A 156 22.24 -19.99 -20.04
CA ALA A 156 22.09 -19.74 -18.60
C ALA A 156 21.52 -18.34 -18.31
N LEU A 157 22.01 -17.31 -19.01
CA LEU A 157 21.51 -15.94 -18.85
C LEU A 157 20.06 -15.77 -19.33
N ASN A 158 19.66 -16.46 -20.40
CA ASN A 158 18.27 -16.45 -20.86
C ASN A 158 17.34 -17.19 -19.88
N GLU A 159 17.78 -18.33 -19.34
CA GLU A 159 17.06 -19.09 -18.32
C GLU A 159 16.90 -18.27 -17.02
N ILE A 160 17.95 -17.58 -16.56
CA ILE A 160 17.87 -16.62 -15.44
C ILE A 160 16.84 -15.53 -15.71
N ARG A 161 16.83 -14.95 -16.91
CA ARG A 161 15.84 -13.92 -17.29
C ARG A 161 14.41 -14.46 -17.27
N ASN A 162 14.20 -15.68 -17.73
CA ASN A 162 12.90 -16.34 -17.71
C ASN A 162 12.46 -16.67 -16.28
N LEU A 163 13.36 -17.20 -15.45
CA LEU A 163 13.11 -17.44 -14.02
C LEU A 163 12.73 -16.14 -13.30
N LYS A 164 13.49 -15.05 -13.55
CA LYS A 164 13.15 -13.72 -13.02
C LYS A 164 11.73 -13.30 -13.42
N LYS A 165 11.37 -13.45 -14.70
CA LYS A 165 10.04 -13.10 -15.20
C LYS A 165 8.94 -13.92 -14.54
N SER A 166 9.13 -15.24 -14.40
CA SER A 166 8.17 -16.11 -13.73
C SER A 166 7.99 -15.72 -12.25
N LEU A 167 9.08 -15.50 -11.52
CA LEU A 167 9.03 -15.06 -10.12
C LEU A 167 8.29 -13.73 -9.95
N LEU A 168 8.52 -12.77 -10.85
CA LEU A 168 7.83 -11.49 -10.81
C LEU A 168 6.34 -11.61 -11.12
N ASN A 169 5.97 -12.48 -12.06
CA ASN A 169 4.56 -12.74 -12.36
C ASN A 169 3.85 -13.39 -11.18
N THR A 170 4.46 -14.41 -10.55
CA THR A 170 3.88 -15.03 -9.37
C THR A 170 3.80 -14.04 -8.21
N LEU A 171 4.82 -13.20 -8.00
CA LEU A 171 4.77 -12.14 -7.00
C LEU A 171 3.65 -11.12 -7.28
N ASP A 172 3.44 -10.76 -8.55
CA ASP A 172 2.32 -9.90 -8.97
C ASP A 172 0.96 -10.56 -8.70
N GLU A 173 0.82 -11.85 -8.97
CA GLU A 173 -0.41 -12.61 -8.68
C GLU A 173 -0.66 -12.81 -7.18
N ILE A 174 0.41 -12.89 -6.40
CA ILE A 174 0.41 -12.99 -4.93
C ILE A 174 -0.10 -11.68 -4.33
N VAL A 175 0.53 -10.56 -4.70
CA VAL A 175 0.26 -9.29 -4.03
C VAL A 175 -0.89 -8.51 -4.65
N PHE A 176 -1.12 -8.62 -5.95
CA PHE A 176 -2.12 -7.82 -6.64
C PHE A 176 -3.33 -8.64 -7.12
N VAL A 177 -4.45 -7.94 -7.27
CA VAL A 177 -5.70 -8.47 -7.79
C VAL A 177 -6.33 -7.43 -8.72
N LYS A 178 -6.97 -7.90 -9.80
CA LYS A 178 -7.68 -7.02 -10.74
C LYS A 178 -8.93 -6.44 -10.07
N LEU A 179 -9.09 -5.12 -10.10
CA LEU A 179 -10.23 -4.42 -9.52
C LEU A 179 -11.56 -4.94 -10.10
N GLU A 180 -11.62 -5.20 -11.41
CA GLU A 180 -12.80 -5.73 -12.07
C GLU A 180 -13.32 -7.04 -11.43
N ASN A 181 -12.42 -7.94 -11.02
CA ASN A 181 -12.80 -9.20 -10.38
C ASN A 181 -13.51 -9.00 -9.05
N ILE A 182 -13.10 -7.97 -8.32
CA ILE A 182 -13.64 -7.62 -7.02
C ILE A 182 -15.04 -7.00 -7.18
N LEU A 183 -15.25 -6.21 -8.23
CA LEU A 183 -16.51 -5.50 -8.48
C LEU A 183 -17.60 -6.38 -9.11
N LYS A 184 -17.30 -7.64 -9.50
CA LYS A 184 -18.25 -8.56 -10.14
C LYS A 184 -19.59 -8.68 -9.39
N ASN A 185 -19.53 -8.69 -8.06
CA ASN A 185 -20.73 -8.86 -7.22
C ASN A 185 -21.41 -7.53 -6.84
N LEU A 186 -20.79 -6.38 -7.13
CA LEU A 186 -21.30 -5.08 -6.71
C LEU A 186 -22.64 -4.75 -7.39
N LYS A 187 -22.81 -5.10 -8.67
CA LYS A 187 -24.08 -4.89 -9.40
C LYS A 187 -25.29 -5.49 -8.67
N LYS A 188 -25.18 -6.72 -8.17
CA LYS A 188 -26.26 -7.39 -7.42
C LYS A 188 -26.58 -6.66 -6.11
N LEU A 189 -25.56 -6.18 -5.40
CA LEU A 189 -25.73 -5.41 -4.17
C LEU A 189 -26.47 -4.09 -4.44
N VAL A 190 -26.09 -3.38 -5.51
CA VAL A 190 -26.75 -2.13 -5.91
C VAL A 190 -28.23 -2.34 -6.22
N SER A 191 -28.57 -3.33 -7.05
CA SER A 191 -29.97 -3.60 -7.38
C SER A 191 -30.81 -3.96 -6.15
N ARG A 192 -30.23 -4.70 -5.20
CA ARG A 192 -30.88 -5.05 -3.93
C ARG A 192 -31.12 -3.82 -3.05
N GLU A 193 -30.11 -2.97 -2.87
CA GLU A 193 -30.25 -1.74 -2.08
C GLU A 193 -31.22 -0.74 -2.73
N ALA A 194 -31.13 -0.54 -4.04
CA ALA A 194 -32.06 0.32 -4.79
C ALA A 194 -33.51 -0.10 -4.59
N SER A 195 -33.79 -1.41 -4.68
CA SER A 195 -35.12 -1.97 -4.42
C SER A 195 -35.61 -1.70 -3.00
N ARG A 196 -34.72 -1.79 -2.00
CA ARG A 196 -35.05 -1.50 -0.59
C ARG A 196 -35.46 -0.05 -0.35
N TYR A 197 -34.87 0.89 -1.09
CA TYR A 197 -35.21 2.32 -1.04
C TYR A 197 -36.33 2.71 -2.01
N GLY A 198 -36.90 1.78 -2.78
CA GLY A 198 -37.94 2.07 -3.76
C GLY A 198 -37.45 2.87 -4.97
N LYS A 199 -36.15 2.80 -5.28
CA LYS A 199 -35.52 3.54 -6.38
C LYS A 199 -35.12 2.61 -7.51
N LYS A 200 -35.10 3.14 -8.73
CA LYS A 200 -34.57 2.44 -9.92
C LYS A 200 -33.18 2.97 -10.21
N VAL A 201 -32.17 2.10 -10.13
CA VAL A 201 -30.76 2.49 -10.30
C VAL A 201 -30.03 1.47 -11.18
N GLU A 202 -29.24 1.98 -12.12
CA GLU A 202 -28.32 1.21 -12.95
C GLU A 202 -26.87 1.49 -12.55
N LEU A 203 -26.07 0.44 -12.38
CA LEU A 203 -24.63 0.54 -12.12
C LEU A 203 -23.83 0.29 -13.39
N LEU A 204 -23.09 1.31 -13.82
CA LEU A 204 -22.21 1.31 -14.98
C LEU A 204 -20.75 1.19 -14.52
N LEU A 205 -20.02 0.19 -15.03
CA LEU A 205 -18.63 -0.07 -14.65
C LEU A 205 -17.72 0.15 -15.86
N GLU A 206 -16.76 1.06 -15.72
CA GLU A 206 -15.74 1.39 -16.74
C GLU A 206 -14.35 1.22 -16.10
N ILE A 207 -13.83 -0.02 -16.07
CA ILE A 207 -12.61 -0.37 -15.33
C ILE A 207 -11.47 -0.71 -16.31
N GLU A 208 -10.42 0.11 -16.35
CA GLU A 208 -9.27 -0.05 -17.24
C GLU A 208 -8.14 -0.87 -16.60
N ASN A 209 -8.15 -2.21 -16.73
CA ASN A 209 -7.07 -3.13 -16.31
C ASN A 209 -6.32 -2.73 -15.01
N VAL A 210 -7.05 -2.19 -14.04
CA VAL A 210 -6.47 -1.68 -12.78
C VAL A 210 -6.21 -2.86 -11.86
N LYS A 211 -5.00 -2.92 -11.33
CA LYS A 211 -4.59 -3.86 -10.29
C LYS A 211 -4.40 -3.11 -8.98
N ILE A 212 -4.93 -3.68 -7.90
CA ILE A 212 -4.78 -3.16 -6.54
C ILE A 212 -4.14 -4.23 -5.66
N GLU A 213 -3.57 -3.84 -4.54
CA GLU A 213 -3.04 -4.80 -3.57
C GLU A 213 -4.18 -5.61 -2.94
N LYS A 214 -3.96 -6.90 -2.70
CA LYS A 214 -4.96 -7.76 -2.06
C LYS A 214 -5.30 -7.31 -0.64
N GLU A 215 -4.31 -6.81 0.10
CA GLU A 215 -4.51 -6.24 1.44
C GLU A 215 -5.50 -5.06 1.40
N ASP A 216 -5.42 -4.23 0.35
CA ASP A 216 -6.29 -3.07 0.14
C ASP A 216 -7.69 -3.43 -0.39
N SER A 217 -7.87 -4.67 -0.86
CA SER A 217 -9.08 -5.07 -1.59
C SER A 217 -10.35 -4.90 -0.76
N LYS A 218 -10.30 -5.27 0.52
CA LYS A 218 -11.43 -5.18 1.44
C LYS A 218 -11.82 -3.73 1.70
N ASP A 219 -10.84 -2.88 2.01
CA ASP A 219 -11.07 -1.45 2.26
C ASP A 219 -11.67 -0.77 1.03
N ILE A 220 -11.16 -1.08 -0.18
CA ILE A 220 -11.69 -0.50 -1.43
C ILE A 220 -13.13 -0.95 -1.68
N ILE A 221 -13.47 -2.22 -1.42
CA ILE A 221 -14.87 -2.69 -1.51
C ILE A 221 -15.75 -1.93 -0.55
N ASP A 222 -15.33 -1.81 0.72
CA ASP A 222 -16.11 -1.16 1.76
C ASP A 222 -16.34 0.33 1.43
N ILE A 223 -15.31 1.03 0.91
CA ILE A 223 -15.40 2.39 0.39
C ILE A 223 -16.41 2.49 -0.75
N LEU A 224 -16.31 1.63 -1.75
CA LEU A 224 -17.19 1.66 -2.92
C LEU A 224 -18.64 1.35 -2.55
N VAL A 225 -18.86 0.33 -1.72
CA VAL A 225 -20.19 0.01 -1.19
C VAL A 225 -20.77 1.18 -0.42
N HIS A 226 -19.95 1.87 0.39
CA HIS A 226 -20.39 3.04 1.14
C HIS A 226 -20.79 4.20 0.21
N LEU A 227 -19.93 4.58 -0.73
CA LEU A 227 -20.21 5.68 -1.68
C LEU A 227 -21.48 5.38 -2.50
N VAL A 228 -21.60 4.15 -3.01
CA VAL A 228 -22.77 3.73 -3.78
C VAL A 228 -24.04 3.73 -2.93
N ARG A 229 -23.98 3.27 -1.67
CA ARG A 229 -25.12 3.35 -0.75
C ARG A 229 -25.54 4.79 -0.48
N ASN A 230 -24.60 5.71 -0.31
CA ASN A 230 -24.91 7.13 -0.12
C ASN A 230 -25.58 7.72 -1.37
N SER A 231 -25.09 7.39 -2.56
CA SER A 231 -25.72 7.79 -3.82
C SER A 231 -27.14 7.22 -3.92
N ILE A 232 -27.39 5.94 -3.58
CA ILE A 232 -28.75 5.38 -3.60
C ILE A 232 -29.64 6.00 -2.54
N ALA A 233 -29.20 6.09 -1.29
CA ALA A 233 -30.03 6.52 -0.17
C ALA A 233 -30.33 8.02 -0.24
N HIS A 234 -29.35 8.84 -0.60
CA HIS A 234 -29.43 10.30 -0.50
C HIS A 234 -29.25 11.04 -1.81
N GLY A 235 -28.43 10.54 -2.74
CA GLY A 235 -28.15 11.21 -4.02
C GLY A 235 -29.30 11.10 -5.02
N ILE A 236 -29.63 9.88 -5.42
CA ILE A 236 -30.61 9.57 -6.46
C ILE A 236 -32.02 9.83 -5.95
N GLU A 237 -32.83 10.53 -6.74
CA GLU A 237 -34.22 10.85 -6.44
C GLU A 237 -35.15 9.66 -6.75
N ASN A 238 -36.37 9.69 -6.23
CA ASN A 238 -37.35 8.63 -6.54
C ASN A 238 -37.84 8.72 -8.00
N PRO A 239 -38.31 7.62 -8.62
CA PRO A 239 -38.75 7.59 -10.02
C PRO A 239 -39.71 8.73 -10.42
N ASP A 240 -40.70 9.04 -9.58
CA ASP A 240 -41.68 10.09 -9.83
C ASP A 240 -41.09 11.50 -9.71
N GLU A 241 -40.18 11.70 -8.75
CA GLU A 241 -39.44 12.96 -8.56
C GLU A 241 -38.46 13.19 -9.71
N ARG A 242 -37.83 12.14 -10.23
CA ARG A 242 -36.96 12.24 -11.41
C ARG A 242 -37.74 12.68 -12.64
N LYS A 243 -38.92 12.10 -12.87
CA LYS A 243 -39.81 12.52 -13.97
C LYS A 243 -40.25 13.97 -13.85
N SER A 244 -40.59 14.44 -12.65
CA SER A 244 -40.99 15.85 -12.46
C SER A 244 -39.83 16.84 -12.68
N LEU A 245 -38.60 16.40 -12.44
CA LEU A 245 -37.36 17.14 -12.71
C LEU A 245 -36.85 16.97 -14.16
N GLY A 246 -37.56 16.23 -15.03
CA GLY A 246 -37.16 16.00 -16.42
C GLY A 246 -35.98 15.03 -16.60
N LYS A 247 -35.67 14.22 -15.58
CA LYS A 247 -34.63 13.20 -15.61
C LYS A 247 -35.19 11.83 -16.02
N ASP A 248 -34.29 10.92 -16.42
CA ASP A 248 -34.63 9.51 -16.65
C ASP A 248 -35.17 8.88 -15.35
N GLU A 249 -36.18 8.01 -15.47
CA GLU A 249 -36.76 7.28 -14.34
C GLU A 249 -35.72 6.39 -13.64
N VAL A 250 -34.73 5.89 -14.39
CA VAL A 250 -33.62 5.10 -13.88
C VAL A 250 -32.43 6.02 -13.60
N GLY A 251 -32.06 6.13 -12.32
CA GLY A 251 -30.85 6.80 -11.90
C GLY A 251 -29.60 6.02 -12.29
N LYS A 252 -28.50 6.72 -12.57
CA LYS A 252 -27.25 6.09 -13.00
C LYS A 252 -26.14 6.36 -12.00
N ILE A 253 -25.39 5.30 -11.69
CA ILE A 253 -24.16 5.37 -10.93
C ILE A 253 -23.04 4.81 -11.80
N TRP A 254 -22.00 5.60 -12.04
CA TRP A 254 -20.79 5.19 -12.74
C TRP A 254 -19.68 4.91 -11.74
N ILE A 255 -18.99 3.79 -11.92
CA ILE A 255 -17.70 3.54 -11.30
C ILE A 255 -16.67 3.44 -12.41
N ARG A 256 -15.75 4.41 -12.45
CA ARG A 256 -14.65 4.43 -13.42
C ARG A 256 -13.34 4.20 -12.71
N SER A 257 -12.41 3.49 -13.34
CA SER A 257 -11.07 3.33 -12.79
C SER A 257 -10.02 3.24 -13.88
N TYR A 258 -8.92 3.96 -13.71
CA TYR A 258 -7.80 4.04 -14.65
C TYR A 258 -6.50 4.30 -13.90
N VAL A 259 -5.37 4.13 -14.59
CA VAL A 259 -4.04 4.48 -14.06
C VAL A 259 -3.49 5.65 -14.86
N ASP A 260 -3.19 6.77 -14.19
CA ASP A 260 -2.51 7.91 -14.79
C ASP A 260 -1.32 8.37 -13.94
N GLN A 261 -0.18 8.61 -14.59
CA GLN A 261 1.06 9.08 -13.96
C GLN A 261 1.48 8.30 -12.70
N GLY A 262 1.28 6.98 -12.68
CA GLY A 262 1.62 6.13 -11.54
C GLY A 262 0.65 6.25 -10.35
N ASN A 263 -0.52 6.85 -10.55
CA ASN A 263 -1.63 6.86 -9.60
C ASN A 263 -2.80 6.04 -10.17
N ILE A 264 -3.45 5.29 -9.29
CA ILE A 264 -4.73 4.64 -9.54
C ILE A 264 -5.81 5.68 -9.23
N PHE A 265 -6.75 5.85 -10.15
CA PHE A 265 -7.94 6.65 -9.98
C PHE A 265 -9.15 5.71 -9.87
N ILE A 266 -10.02 5.98 -8.90
CA ILE A 266 -11.31 5.32 -8.72
C ILE A 266 -12.35 6.44 -8.57
N GLU A 267 -13.20 6.58 -9.56
CA GLU A 267 -14.24 7.59 -9.61
C GLU A 267 -15.61 6.95 -9.37
N VAL A 268 -16.40 7.53 -8.48
CA VAL A 268 -17.80 7.15 -8.24
C VAL A 268 -18.67 8.36 -8.51
N GLU A 269 -19.50 8.30 -9.54
CA GLU A 269 -20.36 9.38 -9.99
C GLU A 269 -21.83 8.95 -9.96
N ASP A 270 -22.72 9.82 -9.48
CA ASP A 270 -24.17 9.66 -9.60
C ASP A 270 -24.80 10.85 -10.33
N ASP A 271 -25.94 10.63 -11.00
CA ASP A 271 -26.73 11.68 -11.67
C ASP A 271 -27.88 12.23 -10.79
N GLY A 272 -27.71 12.15 -9.48
CA GLY A 272 -28.72 12.53 -8.50
C GLY A 272 -28.87 14.03 -8.31
N LYS A 273 -29.33 14.44 -7.14
CA LYS A 273 -29.59 15.85 -6.82
C LYS A 273 -28.35 16.66 -6.45
N GLY A 274 -27.20 16.02 -6.29
CA GLY A 274 -25.98 16.66 -5.80
C GLY A 274 -25.97 16.92 -4.29
N LEU A 275 -24.84 17.42 -3.77
CA LEU A 275 -24.72 17.82 -2.38
C LEU A 275 -25.33 19.23 -2.15
N ASP A 276 -25.99 19.40 -1.01
CA ASP A 276 -26.50 20.70 -0.58
C ASP A 276 -25.40 21.53 0.09
N ILE A 277 -24.68 22.31 -0.73
CA ILE A 277 -23.55 23.12 -0.27
C ILE A 277 -23.99 24.18 0.76
N GLU A 278 -25.20 24.74 0.63
CA GLU A 278 -25.71 25.75 1.55
C GLU A 278 -25.92 25.15 2.96
N GLN A 279 -26.48 23.94 3.04
CA GLN A 279 -26.65 23.24 4.31
C GLN A 279 -25.30 22.87 4.95
N ILE A 280 -24.33 22.43 4.13
CA ILE A 280 -22.98 22.08 4.60
C ILE A 280 -22.26 23.33 5.12
N GLU A 281 -22.33 24.45 4.40
CA GLU A 281 -21.76 25.74 4.82
C GLU A 281 -22.29 26.19 6.18
N LYS A 282 -23.60 26.03 6.40
CA LYS A 282 -24.22 26.36 7.69
C LYS A 282 -23.62 25.52 8.82
N LYS A 283 -23.46 24.21 8.61
CA LYS A 283 -22.84 23.31 9.60
C LYS A 283 -21.36 23.60 9.85
N VAL A 284 -20.61 23.99 8.82
CA VAL A 284 -19.21 24.42 8.94
C VAL A 284 -19.10 25.65 9.84
N LYS A 285 -19.98 26.65 9.65
CA LYS A 285 -20.05 27.85 10.47
C LYS A 285 -20.49 27.55 11.91
N GLU A 286 -21.49 26.69 12.11
CA GLU A 286 -21.96 26.28 13.45
C GLU A 286 -20.86 25.56 14.25
N LYS A 287 -20.05 24.73 13.59
CA LYS A 287 -18.90 24.04 14.21
C LYS A 287 -17.62 24.86 14.25
N ASN A 288 -17.63 26.10 13.77
CA ASN A 288 -16.49 27.02 13.75
C ASN A 288 -15.24 26.44 13.05
N LEU A 289 -15.45 25.71 11.96
CA LEU A 289 -14.39 25.03 11.20
C LEU A 289 -13.84 25.96 10.10
N ASN A 290 -12.51 26.08 10.00
CA ASN A 290 -11.86 26.91 8.99
C ASN A 290 -11.43 26.07 7.76
N VAL A 291 -12.40 25.44 7.10
CA VAL A 291 -12.20 24.62 5.89
C VAL A 291 -13.31 24.90 4.88
N THR A 292 -13.09 24.55 3.61
CA THR A 292 -14.16 24.66 2.61
C THR A 292 -15.28 23.65 2.89
N PRO A 293 -16.52 23.90 2.44
CA PRO A 293 -17.65 22.98 2.63
C PRO A 293 -17.37 21.57 2.13
N LEU A 294 -16.70 21.45 0.98
CA LEU A 294 -16.34 20.18 0.36
C LEU A 294 -15.17 19.47 1.05
N GLU A 295 -14.31 20.19 1.78
CA GLU A 295 -13.30 19.56 2.64
C GLU A 295 -13.90 19.10 3.96
N ALA A 296 -14.90 19.84 4.47
CA ALA A 296 -15.53 19.56 5.75
C ALA A 296 -16.20 18.18 5.81
N ILE A 297 -16.77 17.70 4.69
CA ILE A 297 -17.42 16.38 4.62
C ILE A 297 -16.47 15.22 4.92
N PHE A 298 -15.16 15.44 4.82
CA PHE A 298 -14.12 14.45 5.11
C PHE A 298 -13.60 14.54 6.55
N LEU A 299 -14.10 15.46 7.37
CA LEU A 299 -13.68 15.57 8.77
C LEU A 299 -14.34 14.47 9.62
N PRO A 300 -13.61 13.88 10.58
CA PRO A 300 -14.17 12.88 11.48
C PRO A 300 -15.43 13.39 12.19
N GLY A 301 -16.51 12.60 12.14
CA GLY A 301 -17.78 12.96 12.77
C GLY A 301 -18.53 14.13 12.12
N PHE A 302 -18.14 14.56 10.92
CA PHE A 302 -18.94 15.49 10.12
C PHE A 302 -20.02 14.72 9.34
N SER A 303 -21.28 14.95 9.68
CA SER A 303 -22.43 14.36 8.99
C SER A 303 -23.52 15.41 8.75
N SER A 304 -24.15 15.33 7.57
CA SER A 304 -25.29 16.18 7.22
C SER A 304 -26.57 15.82 7.97
N LYS A 305 -26.66 14.65 8.62
CA LYS A 305 -27.81 14.24 9.44
C LYS A 305 -27.53 14.35 10.95
N ASP A 306 -28.52 14.82 11.70
CA ASP A 306 -28.44 15.00 13.16
C ASP A 306 -28.70 13.71 13.96
N LYS A 307 -29.07 12.61 13.28
CA LYS A 307 -29.08 11.25 13.82
C LYS A 307 -28.14 10.39 12.99
N ALA A 308 -27.20 9.73 13.65
CA ALA A 308 -26.48 8.62 13.05
C ALA A 308 -27.52 7.54 12.70
N ASP A 309 -27.69 7.21 11.43
CA ASP A 309 -28.51 6.07 11.03
C ASP A 309 -27.88 4.81 11.65
N GLU A 310 -28.53 4.25 12.67
CA GLU A 310 -28.14 3.05 13.44
C GLU A 310 -27.95 1.80 12.55
N LEU A 311 -28.32 1.88 11.26
CA LEU A 311 -28.17 0.83 10.26
C LEU A 311 -26.78 0.76 9.59
N SER A 312 -25.87 1.71 9.86
CA SER A 312 -24.55 1.71 9.22
C SER A 312 -23.49 0.86 9.94
N GLY A 313 -23.73 0.42 11.18
CA GLY A 313 -23.08 -0.70 11.91
C GLY A 313 -21.54 -0.77 12.03
N ARG A 314 -20.77 0.02 11.28
CA ARG A 314 -19.30 0.00 11.24
C ARG A 314 -18.66 1.39 11.26
N GLY A 315 -19.47 2.46 11.26
CA GLY A 315 -18.94 3.83 11.38
C GLY A 315 -18.01 4.26 10.23
N ILE A 316 -18.23 3.78 9.00
CA ILE A 316 -17.43 4.22 7.85
C ILE A 316 -17.97 5.57 7.39
N GLY A 317 -17.26 6.64 7.72
CA GLY A 317 -17.49 7.98 7.18
C GLY A 317 -16.61 8.27 5.97
N LEU A 318 -16.86 9.41 5.31
CA LEU A 318 -15.99 9.90 4.22
C LEU A 318 -14.55 10.16 4.70
N ASP A 319 -14.37 10.40 6.01
CA ASP A 319 -13.06 10.48 6.67
C ASP A 319 -12.22 9.21 6.49
N MET A 320 -12.82 8.02 6.53
CA MET A 320 -12.11 6.77 6.25
C MET A 320 -11.63 6.68 4.80
N VAL A 321 -12.44 7.15 3.86
CA VAL A 321 -12.07 7.21 2.43
C VAL A 321 -10.84 8.12 2.25
N LYS A 322 -10.84 9.28 2.91
CA LYS A 322 -9.71 10.21 2.87
C LYS A 322 -8.46 9.63 3.53
N ASN A 323 -8.60 8.99 4.68
CA ASN A 323 -7.49 8.33 5.37
C ASN A 323 -6.88 7.21 4.51
N PHE A 324 -7.71 6.37 3.89
CA PHE A 324 -7.27 5.30 2.99
C PHE A 324 -6.38 5.84 1.86
N ALA A 325 -6.84 6.90 1.16
CA ALA A 325 -6.13 7.51 0.06
C ALA A 325 -4.84 8.20 0.52
N THR A 326 -4.90 8.96 1.62
CA THR A 326 -3.76 9.73 2.16
C THR A 326 -2.63 8.80 2.62
N LEU A 327 -2.96 7.70 3.31
CA LEU A 327 -1.97 6.70 3.75
C LEU A 327 -1.25 6.03 2.57
N ARG A 328 -1.86 6.03 1.38
CA ARG A 328 -1.30 5.47 0.14
C ARG A 328 -0.72 6.54 -0.79
N GLY A 329 -0.43 7.72 -0.23
CA GLY A 329 0.23 8.83 -0.94
C GLY A 329 -0.64 9.50 -1.99
N GLY A 330 -1.95 9.46 -1.83
CA GLY A 330 -2.94 10.13 -2.67
C GLY A 330 -3.90 11.00 -1.88
N ASP A 331 -5.08 11.27 -2.43
CA ASP A 331 -6.11 12.11 -1.81
C ASP A 331 -7.50 11.80 -2.40
N VAL A 332 -8.53 12.46 -1.89
CA VAL A 332 -9.91 12.36 -2.38
C VAL A 332 -10.43 13.74 -2.76
N LYS A 333 -11.08 13.82 -3.93
CA LYS A 333 -11.76 15.03 -4.41
C LYS A 333 -13.25 14.78 -4.59
N VAL A 334 -14.03 15.85 -4.49
CA VAL A 334 -15.47 15.84 -4.77
C VAL A 334 -15.82 16.95 -5.72
N GLU A 335 -16.55 16.58 -6.76
CA GLU A 335 -17.18 17.49 -7.70
C GLU A 335 -18.69 17.28 -7.59
N THR A 336 -19.47 18.34 -7.42
CA THR A 336 -20.91 18.21 -7.26
C THR A 336 -21.61 19.43 -7.83
N GLN A 337 -22.77 19.21 -8.44
CA GLN A 337 -23.63 20.27 -8.92
C GLN A 337 -25.08 19.96 -8.55
N LYS A 338 -25.75 20.92 -7.92
CA LYS A 338 -27.15 20.81 -7.53
C LYS A 338 -28.02 20.47 -8.75
N GLY A 339 -28.81 19.41 -8.62
CA GLY A 339 -29.66 18.86 -9.67
C GLY A 339 -28.95 18.02 -10.75
N LYS A 340 -27.61 17.94 -10.76
CA LYS A 340 -26.88 17.11 -11.74
C LYS A 340 -26.15 15.91 -11.14
N GLY A 341 -25.84 15.95 -9.85
CA GLY A 341 -25.27 14.80 -9.13
C GLY A 341 -23.93 15.10 -8.45
N THR A 342 -23.25 14.04 -8.05
CA THR A 342 -22.00 14.10 -7.29
C THR A 342 -21.00 13.09 -7.84
N LYS A 343 -19.73 13.49 -7.93
CA LYS A 343 -18.59 12.68 -8.33
C LYS A 343 -17.52 12.70 -7.24
N PHE A 344 -17.23 11.54 -6.69
CA PHE A 344 -16.09 11.31 -5.80
C PHE A 344 -14.93 10.76 -6.62
N ILE A 345 -13.73 11.33 -6.44
CA ILE A 345 -12.52 10.92 -7.13
C ILE A 345 -11.49 10.54 -6.06
N VAL A 346 -11.31 9.23 -5.86
CA VAL A 346 -10.29 8.68 -4.96
C VAL A 346 -9.08 8.34 -5.80
N PHE A 347 -7.91 8.84 -5.43
CA PHE A 347 -6.68 8.47 -6.12
C PHE A 347 -5.55 8.18 -5.15
N PHE A 348 -4.65 7.27 -5.52
CA PHE A 348 -3.51 6.85 -4.70
C PHE A 348 -2.41 6.22 -5.57
N LYS A 349 -1.18 6.10 -5.05
CA LYS A 349 -0.03 5.64 -5.85
C LYS A 349 -0.09 4.15 -6.14
N THR A 350 0.32 3.77 -7.35
CA THR A 350 0.56 2.35 -7.71
C THR A 350 1.82 1.87 -6.98
N LYS A 351 1.80 0.67 -6.40
CA LYS A 351 3.03 0.00 -5.95
C LYS A 351 3.61 -0.86 -7.07
N SER A 352 4.94 -0.95 -7.12
CA SER A 352 5.66 -1.87 -8.00
C SER A 352 6.87 -2.44 -7.28
N PHE A 353 7.12 -3.75 -7.47
CA PHE A 353 8.30 -4.43 -6.93
C PHE A 353 9.60 -4.03 -7.60
N ILE A 354 9.50 -3.67 -8.88
CA ILE A 354 10.63 -3.31 -9.72
C ILE A 354 10.32 -1.98 -10.39
N THR A 355 11.30 -1.09 -10.33
CA THR A 355 11.28 0.17 -11.07
C THR A 355 12.21 0.03 -12.25
N LYS A 356 11.68 0.29 -13.45
CA LYS A 356 12.48 0.38 -14.66
C LYS A 356 13.06 1.79 -14.78
N VAL A 357 14.38 1.86 -14.87
CA VAL A 357 15.11 3.12 -14.87
C VAL A 357 16.09 3.23 -16.03
N LEU A 358 16.28 4.44 -16.52
CA LEU A 358 17.39 4.81 -17.37
C LEU A 358 18.56 5.24 -16.48
N VAL A 359 19.68 4.56 -16.57
CA VAL A 359 20.91 4.94 -15.87
C VAL A 359 21.75 5.81 -16.78
N VAL A 360 22.15 6.95 -16.25
CA VAL A 360 22.96 7.95 -16.94
C VAL A 360 24.23 8.21 -16.14
N GLU A 361 25.27 8.62 -16.86
CA GLU A 361 26.56 8.96 -16.29
C GLU A 361 26.91 10.38 -16.76
N ASP A 362 27.24 11.24 -15.81
CA ASP A 362 27.74 12.57 -16.10
C ASP A 362 28.78 13.03 -15.08
N SER A 363 29.94 13.49 -15.57
CA SER A 363 31.00 14.06 -14.72
C SER A 363 31.37 13.12 -13.55
N GLU A 364 31.56 11.83 -13.85
CA GLU A 364 31.86 10.74 -12.89
C GLU A 364 30.73 10.42 -11.89
N ARG A 365 29.54 11.00 -12.07
CA ARG A 365 28.35 10.69 -11.27
C ARG A 365 27.41 9.78 -12.04
N ILE A 366 26.90 8.75 -11.38
CA ILE A 366 25.88 7.85 -11.92
C ILE A 366 24.57 8.14 -11.21
N PHE A 367 23.50 8.32 -11.98
CA PHE A 367 22.15 8.46 -11.45
C PHE A 367 21.14 7.83 -12.39
N ALA A 368 19.94 7.60 -11.87
CA ALA A 368 18.85 6.93 -12.54
C ALA A 368 17.64 7.87 -12.70
N ILE A 369 16.88 7.67 -13.76
CA ILE A 369 15.61 8.37 -14.02
C ILE A 369 14.57 7.29 -14.34
N GLU A 370 13.39 7.35 -13.73
CA GLU A 370 12.31 6.39 -14.05
C GLU A 370 11.89 6.51 -15.50
N THR A 371 11.82 5.38 -16.20
CA THR A 371 11.46 5.40 -17.63
C THR A 371 10.02 5.87 -17.87
N SER A 372 9.14 5.68 -16.87
CA SER A 372 7.75 6.17 -16.89
C SER A 372 7.66 7.70 -16.98
N HIS A 373 8.69 8.42 -16.54
CA HIS A 373 8.74 9.89 -16.51
C HIS A 373 9.46 10.48 -17.73
N ILE A 374 10.07 9.65 -18.56
CA ILE A 374 10.76 10.06 -19.79
C ILE A 374 9.73 10.14 -20.91
N LEU A 375 9.67 11.30 -21.57
CA LEU A 375 8.88 11.50 -22.79
C LEU A 375 9.66 11.03 -24.02
N LYS A 376 10.93 11.47 -24.16
CA LYS A 376 11.82 11.07 -25.24
C LYS A 376 13.29 11.36 -24.92
N ILE A 377 14.19 10.76 -25.70
CA ILE A 377 15.64 10.99 -25.64
C ILE A 377 16.09 11.41 -27.03
N ILE A 378 16.85 12.49 -27.12
CA ILE A 378 17.36 13.05 -28.38
C ILE A 378 18.86 13.36 -28.26
N ASN A 379 19.55 13.43 -29.39
CA ASN A 379 20.95 13.86 -29.41
C ASN A 379 21.04 15.36 -29.16
N TYR A 380 22.04 15.79 -28.39
CA TYR A 380 22.28 17.21 -28.12
C TYR A 380 22.93 17.89 -29.33
N ASN A 381 22.30 18.93 -29.85
CA ASN A 381 22.88 19.82 -30.86
C ASN A 381 22.71 21.29 -30.42
N GLU A 382 23.81 21.91 -29.98
CA GLU A 382 23.80 23.25 -29.38
C GLU A 382 23.24 24.33 -30.31
N LYS A 383 23.56 24.25 -31.61
CA LYS A 383 23.20 25.28 -32.60
C LYS A 383 21.72 25.27 -33.00
N GLU A 384 21.07 24.12 -32.89
CA GLU A 384 19.68 23.92 -33.35
C GLU A 384 18.67 23.94 -32.22
N MET A 385 19.12 23.78 -30.97
CA MET A 385 18.23 23.47 -29.84
C MET A 385 18.21 24.53 -28.75
N GLN A 386 19.24 25.35 -28.54
CA GLN A 386 19.25 26.26 -27.40
C GLN A 386 18.64 27.62 -27.74
N ILE A 387 17.46 27.92 -27.17
CA ILE A 387 16.78 29.22 -27.27
C ILE A 387 16.52 29.70 -25.84
N ASP A 388 17.03 30.87 -25.46
CA ASP A 388 16.81 31.49 -24.13
C ASP A 388 16.99 30.55 -22.94
N ASN A 389 18.10 29.77 -22.95
CA ASN A 389 18.42 28.80 -21.90
C ASN A 389 17.41 27.64 -21.75
N LYS A 390 16.62 27.38 -22.81
CA LYS A 390 15.70 26.25 -22.96
C LYS A 390 16.13 25.36 -24.13
N ILE A 391 15.65 24.12 -24.16
CA ILE A 391 15.80 23.21 -25.29
C ILE A 391 14.56 23.28 -26.16
N ALA A 392 14.73 23.64 -27.43
CA ALA A 392 13.73 23.55 -28.47
C ALA A 392 13.72 22.13 -29.07
N SER A 393 12.54 21.50 -29.09
CA SER A 393 12.34 20.24 -29.80
C SER A 393 10.90 20.18 -30.32
N GLU A 394 10.74 19.92 -31.61
CA GLU A 394 9.42 19.79 -32.28
C GLU A 394 8.47 20.98 -32.01
N GLY A 395 9.00 22.20 -32.02
CA GLY A 395 8.20 23.42 -31.82
C GLY A 395 7.79 23.69 -30.36
N LYS A 396 8.25 22.90 -29.39
CA LYS A 396 8.08 23.16 -27.95
C LYS A 396 9.41 23.53 -27.30
N LEU A 397 9.34 24.36 -26.25
CA LEU A 397 10.48 24.77 -25.43
C LEU A 397 10.44 24.06 -24.07
N TYR A 398 11.55 23.44 -23.71
CA TYR A 398 11.72 22.66 -22.48
C TYR A 398 12.76 23.32 -21.56
N GLU A 399 12.45 23.47 -20.28
CA GLU A 399 13.36 24.11 -19.34
C GLU A 399 14.52 23.18 -18.96
N ILE A 400 15.75 23.68 -19.07
CA ILE A 400 16.95 22.92 -18.72
C ILE A 400 17.04 22.82 -17.19
N TYR A 401 16.90 21.61 -16.67
CA TYR A 401 17.07 21.34 -15.25
C TYR A 401 18.54 21.07 -14.89
N TYR A 402 19.20 20.26 -15.72
CA TYR A 402 20.58 19.85 -15.54
C TYR A 402 21.30 19.95 -16.88
N LYS A 403 22.46 20.61 -16.90
CA LYS A 403 23.32 20.72 -18.09
C LYS A 403 24.71 20.16 -17.81
N SER A 404 25.03 19.07 -18.49
CA SER A 404 26.38 18.53 -18.55
C SER A 404 27.38 19.53 -19.13
N LYS A 405 28.62 19.45 -18.66
CA LYS A 405 29.76 20.16 -19.28
C LYS A 405 30.16 19.56 -20.64
N LYS A 406 29.80 18.30 -20.92
CA LYS A 406 30.09 17.59 -22.19
C LYS A 406 28.80 17.00 -22.78
N PRO A 407 27.84 17.85 -23.16
CA PRO A 407 26.49 17.39 -23.50
C PRO A 407 26.49 16.55 -24.77
N LYS A 408 25.84 15.38 -24.71
CA LYS A 408 25.64 14.48 -25.88
C LYS A 408 24.19 14.08 -26.07
N PHE A 409 23.42 13.98 -24.99
CA PHE A 409 22.02 13.57 -25.02
C PHE A 409 21.16 14.55 -24.24
N VAL A 410 19.92 14.70 -24.67
CA VAL A 410 18.86 15.40 -23.93
C VAL A 410 17.74 14.41 -23.63
N ILE A 411 17.42 14.28 -22.36
CA ILE A 411 16.29 13.50 -21.87
C ILE A 411 15.18 14.51 -21.57
N ILE A 412 14.09 14.41 -22.33
CA ILE A 412 12.89 15.22 -22.11
C ILE A 412 11.94 14.43 -21.24
N THR A 413 11.53 15.02 -20.13
CA THR A 413 10.60 14.40 -19.17
C THR A 413 9.16 14.81 -19.47
N LYS A 414 8.20 14.02 -18.98
CA LYS A 414 6.76 14.28 -19.16
C LYS A 414 6.28 15.59 -18.53
N ASN A 415 7.00 16.11 -17.54
CA ASN A 415 6.75 17.41 -16.92
C ASN A 415 7.51 18.56 -17.60
N GLU A 416 7.82 18.40 -18.89
CA GLU A 416 8.39 19.43 -19.76
C GLU A 416 9.76 19.99 -19.32
N LYS A 417 10.56 19.18 -18.62
CA LYS A 417 11.96 19.51 -18.27
C LYS A 417 12.92 18.78 -19.20
N ALA A 418 14.10 19.38 -19.39
CA ALA A 418 15.21 18.83 -20.15
C ALA A 418 16.40 18.53 -19.23
N ILE A 419 16.90 17.29 -19.28
CA ILE A 419 18.10 16.82 -18.58
C ILE A 419 19.16 16.53 -19.64
N VAL A 420 20.19 17.37 -19.71
CA VAL A 420 21.25 17.26 -20.71
C VAL A 420 22.46 16.55 -20.11
N VAL A 421 22.81 15.38 -20.63
CA VAL A 421 23.84 14.48 -20.07
C VAL A 421 24.90 14.10 -21.11
N SER A 422 26.05 13.66 -20.63
CA SER A 422 27.17 13.24 -21.49
C SER A 422 27.12 11.76 -21.89
N ASN A 423 26.52 10.89 -21.08
CA ASN A 423 26.47 9.47 -21.36
C ASN A 423 25.17 8.80 -20.84
N ILE A 424 24.71 7.79 -21.56
CA ILE A 424 23.60 6.92 -21.17
C ILE A 424 24.16 5.51 -21.08
N ILE A 425 24.13 4.92 -19.88
CA ILE A 425 24.61 3.56 -19.67
C ILE A 425 23.61 2.55 -20.23
N GLY A 426 22.32 2.76 -19.97
CA GLY A 426 21.25 1.89 -20.48
C GLY A 426 20.03 1.86 -19.58
N THR A 427 19.09 0.95 -19.89
CA THR A 427 17.89 0.72 -19.09
C THR A 427 18.03 -0.51 -18.23
N PHE A 428 17.63 -0.41 -16.97
CA PHE A 428 17.77 -1.48 -15.99
C PHE A 428 16.50 -1.62 -15.15
N ASP A 429 16.29 -2.83 -14.66
CA ASP A 429 15.26 -3.16 -13.68
C ASP A 429 15.92 -3.20 -12.31
N GLY A 430 15.40 -2.46 -11.33
CA GLY A 430 15.92 -2.54 -9.97
C GLY A 430 14.88 -2.25 -8.91
N GLN A 431 15.24 -2.53 -7.66
CA GLN A 431 14.35 -2.31 -6.53
C GLN A 431 14.52 -0.88 -6.02
N LEU A 432 13.41 -0.13 -5.99
CA LEU A 432 13.40 1.19 -5.40
C LEU A 432 13.39 1.05 -3.88
N VAL A 433 14.41 1.61 -3.24
CA VAL A 433 14.41 1.88 -1.81
C VAL A 433 14.06 3.35 -1.64
N VAL A 434 12.85 3.59 -1.17
CA VAL A 434 12.31 4.94 -1.00
C VAL A 434 13.07 5.65 0.11
N GLN A 435 13.69 6.78 -0.25
CA GLN A 435 14.28 7.74 0.68
C GLN A 435 14.09 9.12 0.05
N GLN A 436 12.93 9.73 0.28
CA GLN A 436 12.58 10.98 -0.36
C GLN A 436 13.42 12.12 0.24
N THR A 437 14.13 12.84 -0.63
CA THR A 437 14.80 14.11 -0.36
C THR A 437 14.29 15.16 -1.36
N ARG A 438 14.73 16.43 -1.26
CA ARG A 438 14.26 17.48 -2.19
C ARG A 438 14.55 17.20 -3.67
N GLU A 439 15.58 16.42 -4.00
CA GLU A 439 16.02 16.19 -5.40
C GLU A 439 16.02 14.70 -5.80
N LEU A 440 15.92 13.77 -4.84
CA LEU A 440 15.94 12.32 -5.09
C LEU A 440 14.69 11.64 -4.54
N LYS A 441 14.14 10.72 -5.34
CA LYS A 441 13.00 9.86 -4.96
C LYS A 441 13.47 8.69 -4.09
N GLY A 442 14.75 8.31 -4.20
CA GLY A 442 15.37 7.22 -3.44
C GLY A 442 16.59 6.67 -4.14
N PHE A 443 16.87 5.38 -3.95
CA PHE A 443 17.95 4.66 -4.63
C PHE A 443 17.43 3.38 -5.27
N ILE A 444 18.02 3.01 -6.40
CA ILE A 444 17.78 1.74 -7.05
C ILE A 444 18.89 0.74 -6.67
N LYS A 445 18.49 -0.38 -6.06
CA LYS A 445 19.38 -1.50 -5.75
C LYS A 445 19.42 -2.54 -6.88
N ASN A 446 20.42 -3.42 -6.81
CA ASN A 446 20.58 -4.62 -7.65
C ASN A 446 20.83 -4.35 -9.14
N ILE A 447 21.26 -3.13 -9.49
CA ILE A 447 21.74 -2.79 -10.84
C ILE A 447 23.28 -2.85 -10.89
N PHE A 448 23.94 -2.22 -9.92
CA PHE A 448 25.39 -2.21 -9.75
C PHE A 448 25.75 -2.64 -8.33
N SER A 449 27.06 -2.74 -8.05
CA SER A 449 27.60 -3.02 -6.72
C SER A 449 27.19 -1.98 -5.66
N SER A 450 26.86 -0.76 -6.07
CA SER A 450 26.37 0.32 -5.19
C SER A 450 24.96 0.77 -5.59
N PRO A 451 24.09 1.13 -4.63
CA PRO A 451 22.77 1.68 -4.93
C PRO A 451 22.87 2.95 -5.79
N THR A 452 22.08 3.02 -6.87
CA THR A 452 22.10 4.15 -7.80
C THR A 452 21.08 5.21 -7.39
N PRO A 453 21.46 6.49 -7.21
CA PRO A 453 20.52 7.56 -6.90
C PRO A 453 19.42 7.69 -7.95
N LEU A 454 18.15 7.78 -7.54
CA LEU A 454 17.00 7.98 -8.42
C LEU A 454 16.52 9.43 -8.33
N LEU A 455 16.58 10.15 -9.46
CA LEU A 455 16.14 11.53 -9.56
C LEU A 455 14.61 11.65 -9.38
N ASP A 456 14.16 12.54 -8.50
CA ASP A 456 12.74 12.89 -8.41
C ASP A 456 12.42 13.94 -9.46
N THR A 457 11.83 13.51 -10.58
CA THR A 457 11.43 14.44 -11.64
C THR A 457 10.19 15.26 -11.27
N ASP A 458 9.36 14.85 -10.31
CA ASP A 458 8.13 15.55 -9.95
C ASP A 458 8.37 16.70 -8.98
N ALA A 459 9.36 16.53 -8.08
CA ALA A 459 9.88 17.61 -7.23
C ALA A 459 10.42 18.81 -8.04
N LEU A 460 10.70 18.63 -9.33
CA LEU A 460 11.20 19.66 -10.25
C LEU A 460 10.20 20.78 -10.55
N LYS A 461 8.94 20.68 -10.08
CA LYS A 461 7.96 21.78 -10.13
C LYS A 461 8.28 22.93 -9.16
N LYS A 462 9.07 22.71 -8.10
CA LYS A 462 9.22 23.65 -6.97
C LYS A 462 10.41 24.61 -7.03
N LYS A 463 11.02 24.85 -8.20
CA LYS A 463 12.09 25.85 -8.36
C LYS A 463 11.54 27.19 -8.87
N GLU A 464 10.61 27.78 -8.11
CA GLU A 464 10.51 29.25 -8.08
C GLU A 464 11.32 29.74 -6.88
N ALA A 465 12.22 30.66 -7.16
CA ALA A 465 13.22 31.32 -6.31
C ALA A 465 13.07 31.18 -4.78
N SER A 466 13.99 30.45 -4.15
CA SER A 466 14.38 30.72 -2.75
C SER A 466 15.86 31.09 -2.71
N LYS A 467 16.13 32.29 -2.21
CA LYS A 467 17.46 32.88 -1.95
C LYS A 467 18.35 31.93 -1.12
N ASN A 468 19.66 32.09 -1.28
CA ASN A 468 20.69 31.52 -0.40
C ASN A 468 20.31 31.68 1.09
N GLU A 469 19.96 30.59 1.76
CA GLU A 469 20.12 30.47 3.21
C GLU A 469 21.35 29.60 3.44
N GLU A 470 22.30 30.10 4.25
CA GLU A 470 23.46 29.34 4.69
C GLU A 470 23.00 28.08 5.44
N LYS A 471 23.63 26.94 5.12
CA LYS A 471 23.29 25.65 5.74
C LYS A 471 23.71 25.68 7.20
N LYS A 472 22.76 25.44 8.12
CA LYS A 472 23.03 25.34 9.56
C LYS A 472 24.00 24.21 9.86
N LYS A 473 24.95 24.47 10.76
CA LYS A 473 26.10 23.65 11.03
C LYS A 473 25.99 22.95 12.39
N ILE A 474 26.03 21.62 12.38
CA ILE A 474 25.83 20.78 13.57
C ILE A 474 27.14 20.07 13.92
N LEU A 475 27.52 20.10 15.21
CA LEU A 475 28.59 19.25 15.75
C LEU A 475 27.99 17.96 16.31
N LEU A 476 28.41 16.82 15.79
CA LEU A 476 28.00 15.49 16.26
C LEU A 476 29.17 14.80 16.98
N ILE A 477 29.02 14.55 18.28
CA ILE A 477 30.02 13.93 19.16
C ILE A 477 29.50 12.57 19.60
N ASP A 478 30.18 11.49 19.21
CA ASP A 478 29.80 10.11 19.56
C ASP A 478 31.06 9.26 19.39
N ASP A 479 31.31 8.23 20.20
CA ASP A 479 32.53 7.42 20.12
C ASP A 479 32.43 6.31 19.05
N SER A 480 31.21 5.89 18.72
CA SER A 480 30.91 4.91 17.69
C SER A 480 30.99 5.53 16.29
N ILE A 481 31.96 5.05 15.50
CA ILE A 481 32.09 5.47 14.11
C ILE A 481 30.87 5.14 13.26
N VAL A 482 30.14 4.07 13.60
CA VAL A 482 28.92 3.66 12.91
C VAL A 482 27.81 4.67 13.20
N THR A 483 27.61 5.03 14.47
CA THR A 483 26.58 6.01 14.86
C THR A 483 26.88 7.38 14.25
N ARG A 484 28.14 7.84 14.32
CA ARG A 484 28.56 9.09 13.66
C ARG A 484 28.22 9.11 12.17
N ASN A 485 28.52 8.03 11.44
CA ASN A 485 28.25 7.96 10.00
C ASN A 485 26.75 7.94 9.70
N VAL A 486 25.96 7.19 10.45
CA VAL A 486 24.51 7.08 10.26
C VAL A 486 23.83 8.41 10.54
N VAL A 487 24.10 9.02 11.69
CA VAL A 487 23.46 10.27 12.12
C VAL A 487 23.96 11.45 11.28
N SER A 488 25.27 11.54 10.98
CA SER A 488 25.80 12.58 10.08
C SER A 488 25.12 12.52 8.72
N LYS A 489 24.99 11.31 8.15
CA LYS A 489 24.35 11.15 6.84
C LYS A 489 22.86 11.49 6.89
N PHE A 490 22.17 11.12 7.96
CA PHE A 490 20.76 11.46 8.19
C PHE A 490 20.55 12.98 8.21
N LEU A 491 21.39 13.73 8.94
CA LEU A 491 21.27 15.18 9.07
C LEU A 491 21.74 15.93 7.82
N GLU A 492 22.83 15.49 7.17
CA GLU A 492 23.27 16.04 5.88
C GLU A 492 22.19 15.92 4.80
N ASN A 493 21.48 14.78 4.76
CA ASN A 493 20.36 14.56 3.84
C ASN A 493 19.17 15.50 4.09
N ARG A 494 19.10 16.13 5.27
CA ARG A 494 18.08 17.12 5.67
C ARG A 494 18.56 18.57 5.51
N GLY A 495 19.77 18.77 4.96
CA GLY A 495 20.27 20.08 4.57
C GLY A 495 21.24 20.73 5.56
N TYR A 496 21.58 20.05 6.65
CA TYR A 496 22.55 20.53 7.64
C TYR A 496 24.00 20.26 7.20
N GLN A 497 24.92 21.11 7.62
CA GLN A 497 26.35 20.83 7.52
C GLN A 497 26.81 20.14 8.80
N VAL A 498 27.20 18.88 8.75
CA VAL A 498 27.62 18.15 9.95
C VAL A 498 29.13 18.08 10.06
N VAL A 499 29.66 18.37 11.24
CA VAL A 499 31.04 18.07 11.61
C VAL A 499 31.00 17.01 12.71
N THR A 500 31.78 15.95 12.55
CA THR A 500 31.80 14.84 13.50
C THR A 500 33.02 14.92 14.43
N ALA A 501 32.87 14.47 15.67
CA ALA A 501 33.92 14.35 16.66
C ALA A 501 33.90 12.96 17.29
N LYS A 502 35.08 12.36 17.49
CA LYS A 502 35.21 10.95 17.88
C LYS A 502 35.12 10.69 19.39
N ASP A 503 35.19 11.73 20.20
CA ASP A 503 35.10 11.71 21.65
C ASP A 503 34.86 13.14 22.14
N GLY A 504 34.56 13.32 23.43
CA GLY A 504 34.27 14.64 23.98
C GLY A 504 35.45 15.62 23.93
N TYR A 505 36.71 15.15 23.98
CA TYR A 505 37.88 16.03 23.85
C TYR A 505 38.01 16.59 22.43
N ASP A 506 37.87 15.75 21.41
CA ASP A 506 37.85 16.15 19.99
C ASP A 506 36.65 17.08 19.71
N GLY A 507 35.50 16.80 20.33
CA GLY A 507 34.30 17.65 20.26
C GLY A 507 34.55 19.06 20.77
N ILE A 508 35.07 19.19 21.99
CA ILE A 508 35.39 20.50 22.60
C ILE A 508 36.46 21.24 21.79
N GLU A 509 37.50 20.54 21.31
CA GLU A 509 38.56 21.17 20.52
C GLU A 509 38.03 21.71 19.19
N LYS A 510 37.16 20.95 18.50
CA LYS A 510 36.51 21.39 17.26
C LYS A 510 35.55 22.55 17.53
N PHE A 511 34.82 22.52 18.64
CA PHE A 511 33.92 23.61 19.05
C PHE A 511 34.67 24.93 19.29
N LYS A 512 35.89 24.87 19.85
CA LYS A 512 36.75 26.06 20.03
C LYS A 512 37.29 26.63 18.71
N LYS A 513 37.35 25.84 17.65
CA LYS A 513 37.97 26.22 16.36
C LYS A 513 36.99 26.79 15.34
N GLN A 514 35.69 26.55 15.50
CA GLN A 514 34.65 27.03 14.59
C GLN A 514 33.30 27.10 15.28
N GLU A 515 32.43 27.99 14.80
CA GLU A 515 31.07 28.11 15.33
C GLU A 515 30.14 27.00 14.81
N PHE A 516 29.17 26.67 15.65
CA PHE A 516 28.13 25.66 15.41
C PHE A 516 26.79 26.21 15.87
N ASP A 517 25.75 25.89 15.11
CA ASP A 517 24.36 26.27 15.41
C ASP A 517 23.71 25.30 16.42
N LEU A 518 24.23 24.07 16.54
CA LEU A 518 23.71 23.04 17.44
C LEU A 518 24.77 21.95 17.69
N VAL A 519 24.76 21.37 18.89
CA VAL A 519 25.59 20.22 19.27
C VAL A 519 24.72 19.02 19.61
N ILE A 520 25.09 17.85 19.10
CA ILE A 520 24.54 16.55 19.47
C ILE A 520 25.66 15.76 20.13
N SER A 521 25.46 15.31 21.38
CA SER A 521 26.47 14.54 22.11
C SER A 521 25.91 13.24 22.61
N ASP A 522 26.65 12.14 22.40
CA ASP A 522 26.48 10.93 23.19
C ASP A 522 26.92 11.17 24.64
N VAL A 523 26.41 10.35 25.56
CA VAL A 523 26.80 10.33 26.97
C VAL A 523 27.95 9.38 27.21
N GLU A 524 27.83 8.14 26.70
CA GLU A 524 28.74 7.06 27.02
C GLU A 524 29.97 7.12 26.10
N MET A 525 30.92 7.99 26.46
CA MET A 525 32.16 8.17 25.69
C MET A 525 33.39 7.93 26.57
N PRO A 526 34.49 7.38 26.01
CA PRO A 526 35.73 7.17 26.76
C PRO A 526 36.41 8.51 27.10
N GLY A 527 36.97 8.57 28.32
CA GLY A 527 37.72 9.73 28.81
C GLY A 527 36.82 10.76 29.49
N ILE A 528 36.14 11.59 28.70
CA ILE A 528 35.17 12.58 29.20
C ILE A 528 33.77 12.22 28.67
N ASP A 529 32.81 12.12 29.58
CA ASP A 529 31.43 11.76 29.22
C ASP A 529 30.67 12.93 28.58
N GLY A 530 29.49 12.65 28.03
CA GLY A 530 28.66 13.66 27.36
C GLY A 530 28.15 14.77 28.26
N PHE A 531 27.97 14.51 29.56
CA PHE A 531 27.51 15.52 30.51
C PHE A 531 28.62 16.53 30.81
N GLU A 532 29.82 16.06 31.10
CA GLU A 532 30.98 16.94 31.32
C GLU A 532 31.39 17.65 30.01
N THR A 533 31.23 16.98 28.86
CA THR A 533 31.41 17.59 27.54
C THR A 533 30.44 18.74 27.31
N THR A 534 29.15 18.53 27.62
CA THR A 534 28.10 19.54 27.51
C THR A 534 28.39 20.75 28.39
N LYS A 535 28.76 20.52 29.65
CA LYS A 535 29.11 21.59 30.60
C LYS A 535 30.26 22.47 30.07
N LYS A 536 31.32 21.85 29.55
CA LYS A 536 32.47 22.57 28.98
C LYS A 536 32.13 23.33 27.70
N ILE A 537 31.19 22.84 26.88
CA ILE A 537 30.70 23.56 25.70
C ILE A 537 29.85 24.77 26.11
N LYS A 538 28.96 24.62 27.10
CA LYS A 538 28.14 25.71 27.64
C LYS A 538 28.96 26.79 28.35
N GLU A 539 30.06 26.42 29.01
CA GLU A 539 31.03 27.39 29.56
C GLU A 539 31.70 28.26 28.45
N ILE A 540 31.84 27.73 27.23
CA ILE A 540 32.41 28.47 26.09
C ILE A 540 31.34 29.31 25.39
N ASN A 541 30.16 28.73 25.17
CA ASN A 541 29.01 29.41 24.59
C ASN A 541 27.71 28.85 25.19
N ASP A 542 27.12 29.59 26.12
CA ASP A 542 25.91 29.17 26.82
C ASP A 542 24.67 29.11 25.90
N ASN A 543 24.68 29.90 24.82
CA ASN A 543 23.54 30.04 23.90
C ASN A 543 23.46 28.92 22.86
N VAL A 544 24.50 28.09 22.69
CA VAL A 544 24.44 27.00 21.70
C VAL A 544 23.53 25.88 22.20
N PRO A 545 22.50 25.46 21.44
CA PRO A 545 21.68 24.33 21.85
C PRO A 545 22.47 23.02 21.88
N VAL A 546 22.36 22.27 22.97
CA VAL A 546 22.97 20.93 23.12
C VAL A 546 21.89 19.87 23.33
N ILE A 547 21.87 18.87 22.45
CA ILE A 547 20.99 17.70 22.54
C ILE A 547 21.82 16.49 22.94
N ILE A 548 21.44 15.85 24.05
CA ILE A 548 21.99 14.55 24.42
C ILE A 548 21.29 13.45 23.62
N PHE A 549 22.06 12.60 22.94
CA PHE A 549 21.57 11.47 22.15
C PHE A 549 22.21 10.17 22.63
N SER A 550 21.51 9.40 23.48
CA SER A 550 22.08 8.26 24.22
C SER A 550 21.14 7.05 24.31
N THR A 551 21.68 5.85 24.54
CA THR A 551 20.92 4.62 24.82
C THR A 551 20.43 4.50 26.27
N LEU A 552 20.77 5.47 27.12
CA LEU A 552 20.42 5.47 28.54
C LEU A 552 18.92 5.79 28.80
N SER A 553 18.40 5.29 29.93
CA SER A 553 17.01 5.49 30.37
C SER A 553 16.71 6.93 30.82
N GLN A 554 15.42 7.29 30.91
CA GLN A 554 14.92 8.60 31.38
C GLN A 554 15.41 9.00 32.78
N GLU A 555 15.94 8.08 33.59
CA GLU A 555 16.51 8.38 34.91
C GLU A 555 17.77 9.28 34.85
N ASN A 556 18.40 9.41 33.68
CA ASN A 556 19.52 10.32 33.46
C ASN A 556 19.11 11.71 32.92
N PHE A 557 17.80 11.97 32.81
CA PHE A 557 17.27 13.25 32.34
C PHE A 557 17.63 14.42 33.28
N ASP A 558 17.58 14.19 34.60
CA ASP A 558 17.93 15.21 35.59
C ASP A 558 19.42 15.60 35.48
N LYS A 559 20.31 14.64 35.24
CA LYS A 559 21.74 14.89 35.00
C LYS A 559 21.99 15.63 33.69
N ALA A 560 21.20 15.36 32.66
CA ALA A 560 21.27 16.09 31.39
C ALA A 560 20.93 17.57 31.61
N ILE A 561 19.87 17.86 32.37
CA ILE A 561 19.49 19.24 32.73
C ILE A 561 20.58 19.92 33.56
N GLU A 562 21.11 19.25 34.60
CA GLU A 562 22.17 19.79 35.45
C GLU A 562 23.47 20.08 34.67
N SER A 563 23.74 19.33 33.60
CA SER A 563 24.89 19.57 32.71
C SER A 563 24.73 20.77 31.78
N GLY A 564 23.51 21.34 31.70
CA GLY A 564 23.16 22.42 30.80
C GLY A 564 22.64 21.96 29.43
N ALA A 565 22.24 20.69 29.26
CA ALA A 565 21.65 20.24 28.00
C ALA A 565 20.24 20.82 27.80
N ASP A 566 19.92 21.22 26.57
CA ASP A 566 18.62 21.79 26.21
C ASP A 566 17.58 20.70 25.90
N SER A 567 18.04 19.48 25.57
CA SER A 567 17.17 18.33 25.35
C SER A 567 17.91 16.99 25.47
N PHE A 568 17.12 15.93 25.63
CA PHE A 568 17.57 14.55 25.69
C PHE A 568 16.69 13.69 24.78
N ILE A 569 17.29 12.79 24.01
CA ILE A 569 16.59 11.82 23.17
C ILE A 569 17.30 10.46 23.21
N SER A 570 16.49 9.39 23.29
CA SER A 570 16.99 8.03 23.23
C SER A 570 17.39 7.63 21.81
N LYS A 571 18.49 6.88 21.65
CA LYS A 571 18.91 6.30 20.35
C LYS A 571 17.94 5.24 19.83
N ASP A 572 17.07 4.71 20.68
CA ASP A 572 16.03 3.73 20.31
C ASP A 572 14.76 4.40 19.76
N GLU A 573 14.66 5.74 19.85
CA GLU A 573 13.55 6.47 19.25
C GLU A 573 13.71 6.65 17.74
N PRO A 574 12.60 6.79 16.98
CA PRO A 574 12.66 7.09 15.57
C PRO A 574 13.50 8.35 15.27
N PRO A 575 14.42 8.33 14.29
CA PRO A 575 15.28 9.47 13.94
C PRO A 575 14.52 10.77 13.64
N GLU A 576 13.25 10.69 13.25
CA GLU A 576 12.35 11.81 13.06
C GLU A 576 12.17 12.66 14.32
N ASN A 577 12.24 12.05 15.51
CA ASN A 577 12.14 12.77 16.78
C ASN A 577 13.39 13.63 17.02
N LEU A 578 14.58 13.12 16.68
CA LEU A 578 15.82 13.89 16.74
C LEU A 578 15.75 15.10 15.80
N LEU A 579 15.21 14.91 14.58
CA LEU A 579 15.01 16.02 13.64
C LEU A 579 14.07 17.10 14.21
N ARG A 580 12.95 16.70 14.81
CA ARG A 580 11.98 17.65 15.40
C ARG A 580 12.63 18.51 16.48
N LEU A 581 13.50 17.93 17.30
CA LEU A 581 14.26 18.67 18.31
C LEU A 581 15.25 19.63 17.65
N ILE A 582 16.01 19.18 16.65
CA ILE A 582 16.92 20.04 15.90
C ILE A 582 16.18 21.21 15.27
N GLU A 583 15.04 20.99 14.61
CA GLU A 583 14.22 22.04 14.01
C GLU A 583 13.61 23.01 15.03
N LYS A 584 13.31 22.53 16.25
CA LYS A 584 12.83 23.36 17.36
C LYS A 584 13.91 24.32 17.85
N PHE A 585 15.14 23.85 18.01
CA PHE A 585 16.26 24.66 18.50
C PHE A 585 17.01 25.43 17.41
N SER A 586 16.79 25.05 16.14
CA SER A 586 17.31 25.75 14.97
C SER A 586 16.34 26.83 14.47
N LYS A 587 15.47 27.42 15.30
CA LYS A 587 14.54 28.48 14.85
C LYS A 587 15.03 29.88 15.18
#